data_AF-V4IYZ1-F1
#
_entry.id   AF-V4IYZ1-F1
#
_cell.length_a   1.000
_cell.length_b   1.000
_cell.length_c   1.000
_cell.angle_alpha   90.00
_cell.angle_beta   90.00
_cell.angle_gamma   90.00
#
_symmetry.space_group_name_H-M   'P 1'
#
loop_
_entity.id
_entity.type
_entity.pdbx_description
1 polymer ?
#
loop_
_entity_poly.entity_id
_entity_poly.type
_entity_poly.pdbx_seq_one_letter_code
_entity_poly.pdbx_strand_id
1 'polypeptide(L)'
;MGEWSEYFADFPEENPANWINGRFDPQAAALSRQREAAFEKADREGNAELRGMISTAKKKIKARSLLVTEDCPQCGLRTLNTYRISKDFFLCECQDCGLYGKGMTHEEALSQTAEALGDGLDWREEGSLF
;
A
#
# COMPACT_ATOMS: atom_id res chain seq x y z
N MET A 1 -24.20 -42.31 -30.41
CA MET A 1 -23.52 -41.10 -29.88
C MET A 1 -22.14 -41.06 -30.52
N GLY A 2 -22.12 -40.91 -31.84
CA GLY A 2 -20.92 -41.12 -32.65
C GLY A 2 -20.33 -39.82 -33.15
N GLU A 3 -19.05 -39.88 -33.50
CA GLU A 3 -18.41 -39.10 -34.57
C GLU A 3 -18.26 -37.57 -34.37
N TRP A 4 -18.75 -36.98 -33.26
CA TRP A 4 -18.58 -35.54 -32.99
C TRP A 4 -17.55 -35.22 -31.90
N SER A 5 -17.25 -36.16 -31.00
CA SER A 5 -16.25 -35.96 -29.94
C SER A 5 -14.81 -36.20 -30.43
N GLU A 6 -14.63 -37.01 -31.47
CA GLU A 6 -13.30 -37.31 -32.03
C GLU A 6 -12.79 -36.18 -32.94
N TYR A 7 -13.67 -35.36 -33.52
CA TYR A 7 -13.28 -34.23 -34.38
C TYR A 7 -12.60 -33.08 -33.62
N PHE A 8 -12.88 -32.95 -32.32
CA PHE A 8 -12.24 -31.96 -31.44
C PHE A 8 -11.02 -32.51 -30.68
N ALA A 9 -10.73 -33.81 -30.79
CA ALA A 9 -9.56 -34.40 -30.15
C ALA A 9 -8.24 -34.02 -30.86
N ASP A 10 -8.31 -33.67 -32.15
CA ASP A 10 -7.15 -33.31 -32.98
C ASP A 10 -6.74 -31.83 -32.88
N PHE A 11 -7.54 -31.00 -32.22
CA PHE A 11 -7.26 -29.56 -32.04
C PHE A 11 -7.06 -29.27 -30.55
N PRO A 12 -5.84 -29.44 -30.01
CA PRO A 12 -5.56 -28.99 -28.65
C PRO A 12 -5.90 -27.50 -28.56
N GLU A 13 -6.80 -27.16 -27.63
CA GLU A 13 -7.32 -25.81 -27.45
C GLU A 13 -6.14 -24.83 -27.30
N GLU A 14 -5.91 -24.01 -28.33
CA GLU A 14 -4.78 -23.08 -28.36
C GLU A 14 -4.96 -22.05 -27.25
N ASN A 15 -4.17 -22.15 -26.18
CA ASN A 15 -4.24 -21.19 -25.08
C ASN A 15 -3.95 -19.77 -25.63
N PRO A 16 -4.91 -18.82 -25.54
CA PRO A 16 -4.76 -17.48 -26.09
C PRO A 16 -3.53 -16.74 -25.52
N ALA A 17 -3.08 -17.09 -24.32
CA ALA A 17 -1.89 -16.52 -23.68
C ALA A 17 -0.56 -16.92 -24.34
N ASN A 18 -0.56 -17.84 -25.29
CA ASN A 18 0.63 -18.23 -26.07
C ASN A 18 0.81 -17.39 -27.34
N TRP A 19 -0.11 -16.48 -27.64
CA TRP A 19 0.03 -15.54 -28.75
C TRP A 19 0.87 -14.34 -28.35
N ILE A 20 1.94 -14.08 -29.08
CA ILE A 20 2.78 -12.89 -28.92
C ILE A 20 2.81 -12.13 -30.24
N ASN A 21 2.47 -10.84 -30.21
CA ASN A 21 2.46 -9.96 -31.39
C ASN A 21 1.70 -10.56 -32.60
N GLY A 22 0.58 -11.24 -32.35
CA GLY A 22 -0.24 -11.85 -33.40
C GLY A 22 0.30 -13.17 -33.97
N ARG A 23 1.29 -13.79 -33.32
CA ARG A 23 1.80 -15.12 -33.68
C ARG A 23 1.69 -16.10 -32.50
N PHE A 24 1.15 -17.28 -32.73
CA PHE A 24 1.14 -18.36 -31.74
C PHE A 24 2.57 -18.90 -31.55
N ASP A 25 3.15 -18.65 -30.38
CA ASP A 25 4.47 -19.13 -29.98
C ASP A 25 4.48 -19.46 -28.47
N PRO A 26 4.10 -20.70 -28.11
CA PRO A 26 4.00 -21.10 -26.71
C PRO A 26 5.34 -21.08 -25.97
N GLN A 27 6.46 -21.30 -26.67
CA GLN A 27 7.79 -21.27 -26.06
C GLN A 27 8.23 -19.85 -25.76
N ALA A 28 8.03 -18.92 -26.70
CA ALA A 28 8.32 -17.51 -26.47
C ALA A 28 7.42 -16.93 -25.36
N ALA A 29 6.15 -17.34 -25.29
CA ALA A 29 5.21 -16.89 -24.26
C ALA A 29 5.56 -17.42 -22.86
N ALA A 30 6.02 -18.66 -22.76
CA ALA A 30 6.55 -19.21 -21.51
C ALA A 30 7.82 -18.45 -21.08
N LEU A 31 8.74 -18.16 -22.00
CA LEU A 31 9.97 -17.45 -21.71
C LEU A 31 9.73 -15.98 -21.29
N SER A 32 8.79 -15.28 -21.93
CA SER A 32 8.41 -13.91 -21.55
C SER A 32 7.89 -13.87 -20.12
N ARG A 33 6.95 -14.76 -19.79
CA ARG A 33 6.38 -14.86 -18.44
C ARG A 33 7.44 -15.21 -17.40
N GLN A 34 8.36 -16.12 -17.71
CA GLN A 34 9.46 -16.45 -16.80
C GLN A 34 10.37 -15.25 -16.56
N ARG A 35 10.68 -14.46 -17.60
CA ARG A 35 11.48 -13.24 -17.48
C ARG A 35 10.76 -12.17 -16.67
N GLU A 36 9.50 -11.90 -16.95
CA GLU A 36 8.66 -10.96 -16.19
C GLU A 36 8.59 -11.37 -14.71
N ALA A 37 8.30 -12.64 -14.42
CA ALA A 37 8.26 -13.15 -13.05
C ALA A 37 9.62 -13.03 -12.35
N ALA A 38 10.74 -13.27 -13.07
CA ALA A 38 12.07 -13.10 -12.52
C ALA A 38 12.41 -11.62 -12.24
N PHE A 39 12.02 -10.71 -13.14
CA PHE A 39 12.16 -9.26 -12.94
C PHE A 39 11.32 -8.77 -11.77
N GLU A 40 10.04 -9.15 -11.67
CA GLU A 40 9.17 -8.79 -10.55
C GLU A 40 9.70 -9.32 -9.22
N LYS A 41 10.23 -10.55 -9.22
CA LYS A 41 10.86 -11.13 -8.03
C LYS A 41 12.10 -10.32 -7.61
N ALA A 42 12.98 -10.03 -8.56
CA ALA A 42 14.19 -9.24 -8.30
C ALA A 42 13.86 -7.81 -7.85
N ASP A 43 12.85 -7.17 -8.44
CA ASP A 43 12.37 -5.84 -8.04
C ASP A 43 11.77 -5.87 -6.63
N ARG A 44 10.95 -6.87 -6.31
CA ARG A 44 10.39 -7.06 -4.97
C ARG A 44 11.47 -7.27 -3.91
N GLU A 45 12.47 -8.10 -4.22
CA GLU A 45 13.59 -8.40 -3.33
C GLU A 45 14.49 -7.16 -3.14
N GLY A 46 14.84 -6.46 -4.22
CA GLY A 46 15.67 -5.25 -4.17
C GLY A 46 14.97 -4.08 -3.46
N ASN A 47 13.67 -3.91 -3.66
CA ASN A 47 12.92 -2.79 -3.06
C ASN A 47 12.55 -3.02 -1.60
N ALA A 48 12.62 -4.26 -1.08
CA ALA A 48 12.26 -4.55 0.30
C ALA A 48 13.19 -3.85 1.31
N GLU A 49 14.50 -3.87 1.06
CA GLU A 49 15.49 -3.20 1.91
C GLU A 49 15.27 -1.69 1.91
N LEU A 50 15.08 -1.09 0.74
CA LEU A 50 14.82 0.34 0.59
C LEU A 50 13.55 0.77 1.35
N ARG A 51 12.46 0.01 1.22
CA ARG A 51 11.21 0.24 1.98
C ARG A 51 11.44 0.16 3.49
N GLY A 52 12.26 -0.79 3.94
CA GLY A 52 12.65 -0.94 5.34
C GLY A 52 13.44 0.28 5.86
N MET A 53 14.40 0.78 5.08
CA MET A 53 15.16 1.98 5.42
C MET A 53 14.25 3.22 5.51
N ILE A 54 13.35 3.41 4.53
CA ILE A 54 12.39 4.53 4.53
C ILE A 54 11.48 4.46 5.76
N SER A 55 10.91 3.29 6.06
CA SER A 55 10.05 3.11 7.26
C SER A 55 10.80 3.44 8.55
N THR A 56 12.05 2.98 8.67
CA THR A 56 12.89 3.25 9.84
C THR A 56 13.20 4.74 9.98
N ALA A 57 13.54 5.43 8.88
CA ALA A 57 13.79 6.86 8.89
C ALA A 57 12.56 7.65 9.34
N LYS A 58 11.38 7.29 8.82
CA LYS A 58 10.11 7.93 9.16
C LYS A 58 9.74 7.74 10.63
N LYS A 59 9.90 6.53 11.19
CA LYS A 59 9.72 6.27 12.62
C LYS A 59 10.65 7.14 13.48
N LYS A 60 11.92 7.28 13.09
CA LYS A 60 12.88 8.15 13.79
C LYS A 60 12.53 9.64 13.69
N ILE A 61 11.92 10.08 12.60
CA ILE A 61 11.39 11.43 12.48
C ILE A 61 10.21 11.59 13.44
N LYS A 62 9.16 10.77 13.33
CA LYS A 62 7.98 10.82 14.21
C LYS A 62 8.37 10.86 15.69
N ALA A 63 9.28 9.97 16.12
CA ALA A 63 9.75 9.91 17.50
C ALA A 63 10.44 11.22 17.97
N ARG A 64 11.22 11.89 17.10
CA ARG A 64 11.89 13.16 17.47
C ARG A 64 10.93 14.35 17.45
N SER A 65 9.89 14.28 16.63
CA SER A 65 8.95 15.37 16.37
C SER A 65 7.71 15.31 17.25
N LEU A 66 7.60 14.34 18.17
CA LEU A 66 6.47 14.25 19.07
C LEU A 66 6.34 15.56 19.87
N LEU A 67 5.21 16.23 19.71
CA LEU A 67 4.90 17.50 20.35
C LEU A 67 4.08 17.26 21.62
N VAL A 68 2.96 16.54 21.48
CA VAL A 68 2.02 16.30 22.58
C VAL A 68 1.24 15.00 22.34
N THR A 69 0.80 14.38 23.43
CA THR A 69 -0.15 13.28 23.42
C THR A 69 -1.39 13.69 24.19
N GLU A 70 -2.56 13.55 23.54
CA GLU A 70 -3.86 14.01 24.02
C GLU A 70 -4.92 12.90 23.91
N ASP A 71 -6.12 13.23 24.38
CA ASP A 71 -7.26 12.32 24.34
C ASP A 71 -7.85 12.30 22.93
N CYS A 72 -8.04 11.11 22.38
CA CYS A 72 -8.57 10.93 21.03
C CYS A 72 -10.09 11.22 21.03
N PRO A 73 -10.59 12.08 20.12
CA PRO A 73 -12.01 12.38 20.05
C PRO A 73 -12.88 11.18 19.59
N GLN A 74 -12.28 10.14 18.99
CA GLN A 74 -13.02 8.96 18.53
C GLN A 74 -13.08 7.84 19.58
N CYS A 75 -11.96 7.46 20.19
CA CYS A 75 -11.93 6.36 21.15
C CYS A 75 -11.86 6.80 22.62
N GLY A 76 -11.65 8.09 22.90
CA GLY A 76 -11.54 8.63 24.26
C GLY A 76 -10.25 8.29 25.00
N LEU A 77 -9.34 7.53 24.39
CA LEU A 77 -8.05 7.17 25.00
C LEU A 77 -7.01 8.26 24.80
N ARG A 78 -6.10 8.41 25.78
CA ARG A 78 -4.97 9.35 25.72
C ARG A 78 -3.83 8.84 24.84
N THR A 79 -4.14 8.66 23.57
CA THR A 79 -3.27 8.03 22.56
C THR A 79 -3.23 8.83 21.25
N LEU A 80 -3.75 10.06 21.22
CA LEU A 80 -3.66 10.95 20.07
C LEU A 80 -2.33 11.69 20.10
N ASN A 81 -1.38 11.27 19.28
CA ASN A 81 -0.08 11.93 19.17
C ASN A 81 -0.13 13.02 18.12
N THR A 82 0.31 14.23 18.47
CA THR A 82 0.66 15.26 17.49
C THR A 82 2.17 15.28 17.28
N TYR A 83 2.58 15.26 16.02
CA TYR A 83 3.98 15.39 15.59
C TYR A 83 4.17 16.71 14.85
N ARG A 84 5.16 17.50 15.26
CA ARG A 84 5.65 18.67 14.52
C ARG A 84 6.79 18.26 13.60
N ILE A 85 6.42 17.78 12.41
CA ILE A 85 7.39 17.25 11.44
C ILE A 85 8.26 18.38 10.86
N SER A 86 7.67 19.56 10.61
CA SER A 86 8.38 20.75 10.15
C SER A 86 7.80 22.02 10.78
N LYS A 87 8.23 23.20 10.32
CA LYS A 87 7.67 24.47 10.80
C LYS A 87 6.16 24.58 10.50
N ASP A 88 5.77 24.12 9.31
CA ASP A 88 4.44 24.32 8.72
C ASP A 88 3.78 22.97 8.37
N PHE A 89 4.15 21.90 9.09
CA PHE A 89 3.57 20.58 8.91
C PHE A 89 3.45 19.84 10.24
N PHE A 90 2.20 19.66 10.66
CA PHE A 90 1.78 18.93 11.85
C PHE A 90 0.92 17.74 11.43
N LEU A 91 1.10 16.64 12.15
CA LEU A 91 0.44 15.36 11.90
C LEU A 91 -0.11 14.83 13.21
N CYS A 92 -1.41 14.56 13.26
CA CYS A 92 -2.10 13.99 14.40
C CYS A 92 -2.48 12.55 14.09
N GLU A 93 -2.18 11.61 15.00
CA GLU A 93 -2.43 10.18 14.82
C GLU A 93 -2.80 9.52 16.13
N CYS A 94 -3.98 8.93 16.19
CA CYS A 94 -4.36 8.07 17.28
C CYS A 94 -3.68 6.71 17.14
N GLN A 95 -2.92 6.32 18.15
CA GLN A 95 -2.20 5.05 18.15
C GLN A 95 -3.11 3.84 18.38
N ASP A 96 -4.36 4.07 18.80
CA ASP A 96 -5.32 3.03 19.16
C ASP A 96 -6.40 2.79 18.09
N CYS A 97 -7.13 3.84 17.68
CA CYS A 97 -8.21 3.70 16.70
C CYS A 97 -7.83 4.10 15.27
N GLY A 98 -6.61 4.60 15.04
CA GLY A 98 -6.15 4.90 13.68
C GLY A 98 -6.64 6.22 13.09
N LEU A 99 -7.48 6.98 13.80
CA LEU A 99 -7.89 8.33 13.40
C LEU A 99 -6.66 9.23 13.20
N TYR A 100 -6.64 10.02 12.15
CA TYR A 100 -5.54 10.92 11.85
C TYR A 100 -5.98 12.19 11.14
N GLY A 101 -5.11 13.19 11.14
CA GLY A 101 -5.30 14.45 10.43
C GLY A 101 -4.00 15.24 10.33
N LYS A 102 -3.97 16.26 9.48
CA LYS A 102 -2.76 17.08 9.25
C LYS A 102 -3.10 18.55 9.12
N GLY A 103 -2.12 19.41 9.36
CA GLY A 103 -2.32 20.87 9.29
C GLY A 103 -1.01 21.63 9.25
N MET A 104 -1.08 22.93 8.98
CA MET A 104 0.09 23.82 9.08
C MET A 104 0.38 24.21 10.54
N THR A 105 -0.64 24.15 11.39
CA THR A 105 -0.53 24.32 12.84
C THR A 105 -1.04 23.09 13.59
N HIS A 106 -0.80 23.05 14.90
CA HIS A 106 -1.34 22.03 15.78
C HIS A 106 -2.87 22.06 15.81
N GLU A 107 -3.46 23.25 15.90
CA GLU A 107 -4.91 23.45 15.96
C GLU A 107 -5.60 23.02 14.66
N GLU A 108 -4.99 23.33 13.50
CA GLU A 108 -5.50 22.87 12.21
C GLU A 108 -5.44 21.34 12.10
N ALA A 109 -4.34 20.73 12.53
CA ALA A 109 -4.20 19.27 12.50
C ALA A 109 -5.25 18.60 13.40
N LEU A 110 -5.54 19.16 14.58
CA LEU A 110 -6.62 18.70 15.45
C LEU A 110 -8.00 18.89 14.81
N SER A 111 -8.26 20.05 14.18
CA SER A 111 -9.52 20.31 13.48
C SER A 111 -9.77 19.27 12.38
N GLN A 112 -8.78 19.03 11.52
CA GLN A 112 -8.92 17.99 10.48
C GLN A 112 -9.09 16.59 11.07
N THR A 113 -8.40 16.28 12.16
CA THR A 113 -8.57 15.00 12.87
C THR A 113 -10.00 14.84 13.39
N ALA A 114 -10.62 15.92 13.88
CA ALA A 114 -12.00 15.92 14.35
C ALA A 114 -13.01 15.87 13.19
N GLU A 115 -12.71 16.47 12.04
CA GLU A 115 -13.53 16.37 10.83
C GLU A 115 -13.59 14.94 10.28
N ALA A 116 -12.52 14.16 10.44
CA ALA A 116 -12.42 12.76 10.02
C ALA A 116 -13.17 11.76 10.92
N LEU A 117 -13.88 12.24 11.95
CA LEU A 117 -14.60 11.37 12.89
C LEU A 117 -15.69 10.55 12.19
N GLY A 118 -15.60 9.23 12.31
CA GLY A 118 -16.58 8.32 11.73
C GLY A 118 -16.39 8.01 10.25
N ASP A 119 -15.38 8.58 9.59
CA ASP A 119 -15.07 8.30 8.18
C ASP A 119 -14.44 6.89 7.98
N GLY A 120 -14.08 6.21 9.07
CA GLY A 120 -13.46 4.89 9.03
C GLY A 120 -11.99 4.91 8.56
N LEU A 121 -11.38 6.10 8.51
CA LEU A 121 -9.99 6.28 8.13
C LEU A 121 -9.04 5.72 9.21
N ASP A 122 -8.16 4.80 8.81
CA ASP A 122 -7.11 4.24 9.67
C ASP A 122 -5.75 4.39 9.02
N TRP A 123 -4.92 5.25 9.61
CA TRP A 123 -3.58 5.51 9.13
C TRP A 123 -2.69 4.25 9.09
N ARG A 124 -3.01 3.21 9.86
CA ARG A 124 -2.26 1.96 9.89
C ARG A 124 -2.52 1.09 8.65
N GLU A 125 -3.70 1.23 8.05
CA GLU A 125 -4.10 0.51 6.85
C GLU A 125 -3.67 1.24 5.58
N GLU A 126 -3.88 2.55 5.53
CA GLU A 126 -3.51 3.39 4.39
C GLU A 126 -2.02 3.75 4.36
N GLY A 127 -1.30 3.43 5.44
CA GLY A 127 0.13 3.63 5.54
C GLY A 127 0.48 5.09 5.80
N SER A 128 0.13 5.62 6.98
CA SER A 128 0.73 6.86 7.48
C SER A 128 2.20 6.62 7.78
N LEU A 129 2.91 6.93 6.73
CA LEU A 129 4.31 7.18 6.74
C LEU A 129 4.55 8.62 6.26
N PHE A 130 3.51 9.41 5.95
CA PHE A 130 3.34 10.87 6.13
C PHE A 130 1.97 11.31 5.60
#